data_AF-A0A8H6F8D1-F1
#
_entry.id   AF-A0A8H6F8D1-F1
#
_cell.length_a   1.000
_cell.length_b   1.000
_cell.length_c   1.000
_cell.angle_alpha   90.00
_cell.angle_beta   90.00
_cell.angle_gamma   90.00
#
_symmetry.space_group_name_H-M   'P 1'
#
loop_
_entity.id
_entity.type
_entity.pdbx_description
1 polymer ?
#
loop_
_entity_poly.entity_id
_entity_poly.type
_entity_poly.pdbx_seq_one_letter_code
_entity_poly.pdbx_strand_id
1 'polypeptide(L)'
;MDSNREIPPELEAIALRKFDSLVDKGEIQYERPKTSIVWAQGFQFQFDVTPALSNKPILSPEDPGRSKPIGPFVDPPEEWLDVETSISGVPFVHFVVRLPEKSSSKQVYTQYERLLGMAKDALKAAHAGTDYNLILVSEWMALIPRRRKGWGSFIANAANMVGSLWLRSEEQRDDMLKHRILDMLAELGIPLQRT
;
A
#
# COMPACT_ATOMS: atom_id res chain seq x y z
N MET A 1 -0.45 26.38 -17.79
CA MET A 1 -1.31 26.64 -16.63
C MET A 1 -2.49 25.71 -16.78
N ASP A 2 -2.38 24.55 -16.14
CA ASP A 2 -3.15 23.36 -16.49
C ASP A 2 -4.63 23.52 -16.20
N SER A 3 -5.41 23.03 -17.18
CA SER A 3 -6.86 22.87 -17.12
C SER A 3 -7.27 22.24 -15.79
N ASN A 4 -8.15 22.92 -15.07
CA ASN A 4 -8.88 22.37 -13.94
C ASN A 4 -9.72 21.19 -14.46
N ARG A 5 -9.14 19.98 -14.51
CA ARG A 5 -9.88 18.77 -14.85
C ARG A 5 -10.71 18.43 -13.62
N GLU A 6 -11.94 18.89 -13.62
CA GLU A 6 -12.91 18.50 -12.60
C GLU A 6 -13.10 16.99 -12.64
N ILE A 7 -13.06 16.37 -11.48
CA ILE A 7 -13.37 14.95 -11.33
C ILE A 7 -14.87 14.79 -11.58
N PRO A 8 -15.29 13.94 -12.54
CA PRO A 8 -16.72 13.74 -12.80
C PRO A 8 -17.43 13.27 -11.52
N PRO A 9 -18.58 13.85 -11.15
CA PRO A 9 -19.31 13.45 -9.94
C PRO A 9 -19.78 11.99 -9.99
N GLU A 10 -19.92 11.43 -11.20
CA GLU A 10 -20.26 10.01 -11.41
C GLU A 10 -19.03 9.11 -11.63
N LEU A 11 -17.81 9.56 -11.32
CA LEU A 11 -16.60 8.78 -11.58
C LEU A 11 -16.69 7.35 -11.02
N GLU A 12 -17.22 7.20 -9.80
CA GLU A 12 -17.42 5.88 -9.18
C GLU A 12 -18.37 5.01 -10.01
N ALA A 13 -19.54 5.52 -10.36
CA ALA A 13 -20.53 4.77 -11.15
C ALA A 13 -20.00 4.41 -12.55
N ILE A 14 -19.23 5.31 -13.17
CA ILE A 14 -18.56 5.06 -14.45
C ILE A 14 -17.51 3.95 -14.30
N ALA A 15 -16.71 4.00 -13.24
CA ALA A 15 -15.67 3.01 -12.97
C ALA A 15 -16.27 1.62 -12.73
N LEU A 16 -17.33 1.52 -11.92
CA LEU A 16 -18.03 0.25 -11.64
C LEU A 16 -18.62 -0.35 -12.92
N ARG A 17 -19.37 0.43 -13.71
CA ARG A 17 -19.93 -0.05 -14.99
C ARG A 17 -18.85 -0.54 -15.95
N LYS A 18 -17.71 0.17 -15.99
CA LYS A 18 -16.58 -0.23 -16.84
C LYS A 18 -15.94 -1.51 -16.34
N PHE A 19 -15.77 -1.66 -15.02
CA PHE A 19 -15.24 -2.87 -14.40
C PHE A 19 -16.13 -4.08 -14.72
N ASP A 20 -17.42 -4.00 -14.46
CA ASP A 20 -18.38 -5.08 -14.72
C ASP A 20 -18.37 -5.48 -16.20
N SER A 21 -18.39 -4.50 -17.10
CA SER A 21 -18.31 -4.77 -18.55
C SER A 21 -17.01 -5.47 -18.96
N LEU A 22 -15.89 -5.21 -18.30
CA LEU A 22 -14.62 -5.88 -18.59
C LEU A 22 -14.56 -7.29 -17.99
N VAL A 23 -15.22 -7.52 -16.86
CA VAL A 23 -15.40 -8.86 -16.27
C VAL A 23 -16.29 -9.71 -17.18
N ASP A 24 -17.43 -9.18 -17.63
CA ASP A 24 -18.37 -9.88 -18.53
C ASP A 24 -17.71 -10.27 -19.87
N LYS A 25 -16.76 -9.47 -20.35
CA LYS A 25 -15.99 -9.75 -21.56
C LYS A 25 -14.81 -10.70 -21.34
N GLY A 26 -14.48 -11.04 -20.10
CA GLY A 26 -13.30 -11.82 -19.76
C GLY A 26 -11.96 -11.07 -19.92
N GLU A 27 -12.00 -9.74 -20.10
CA GLU A 27 -10.81 -8.88 -20.17
C GLU A 27 -10.20 -8.63 -18.77
N ILE A 28 -11.04 -8.62 -17.74
CA ILE A 28 -10.62 -8.68 -16.33
C ILE A 28 -11.03 -10.02 -15.75
N GLN A 29 -10.06 -10.75 -15.22
CA GLN A 29 -10.34 -11.93 -14.40
C GLN A 29 -10.55 -11.47 -12.95
N TYR A 30 -11.78 -11.62 -12.47
CA TYR A 30 -12.14 -11.30 -11.10
C TYR A 30 -12.88 -12.48 -10.47
N GLU A 31 -12.48 -12.80 -9.24
CA GLU A 31 -13.19 -13.71 -8.37
C GLU A 31 -13.14 -13.13 -6.96
N ARG A 32 -14.25 -13.22 -6.24
CA ARG A 32 -14.31 -12.78 -4.84
C ARG A 32 -13.28 -13.57 -4.02
N PRO A 33 -12.31 -12.92 -3.37
CA PRO A 33 -11.30 -13.63 -2.60
C PRO A 33 -11.90 -14.26 -1.34
N LYS A 34 -11.24 -15.30 -0.84
CA LYS A 34 -11.42 -15.76 0.55
C LYS A 34 -10.61 -14.84 1.45
N THR A 35 -11.31 -14.00 2.21
CA THR A 35 -10.69 -13.05 3.13
C THR A 35 -10.52 -13.65 4.53
N SER A 36 -9.38 -13.39 5.16
CA SER A 36 -9.12 -13.71 6.57
C SER A 36 -8.35 -12.59 7.25
N ILE A 37 -8.69 -12.31 8.51
CA ILE A 37 -8.05 -11.27 9.32
C ILE A 37 -7.22 -11.94 10.40
N VAL A 38 -5.97 -11.51 10.56
CA VAL A 38 -5.04 -12.01 11.58
C VAL A 38 -4.43 -10.83 12.32
N TRP A 39 -4.37 -10.92 13.65
CA TRP A 39 -3.65 -9.96 14.49
C TRP A 39 -2.32 -10.55 14.92
N ALA A 40 -1.23 -9.80 14.74
CA ALA A 40 0.08 -10.16 15.26
C ALA A 40 0.70 -8.94 15.94
N GLN A 41 0.96 -9.04 17.25
CA GLN A 41 1.63 -8.01 18.05
C GLN A 41 1.05 -6.59 17.85
N GLY A 42 -0.28 -6.46 17.82
CA GLY A 42 -0.98 -5.18 17.65
C GLY A 42 -1.12 -4.71 16.20
N PHE A 43 -0.52 -5.42 15.24
CA PHE A 43 -0.65 -5.14 13.81
C PHE A 43 -1.70 -6.07 13.18
N GLN A 44 -2.63 -5.49 12.42
CA GLN A 44 -3.68 -6.22 11.72
C GLN A 44 -3.27 -6.56 10.29
N PHE A 45 -3.50 -7.81 9.90
CA PHE A 45 -3.29 -8.31 8.56
C PHE A 45 -4.62 -8.75 7.96
N GLN A 46 -4.93 -8.29 6.75
CA GLN A 46 -5.96 -8.83 5.89
C GLN A 46 -5.31 -9.66 4.79
N PHE A 47 -5.65 -10.94 4.73
CA PHE A 47 -5.26 -11.84 3.67
C PHE A 47 -6.45 -12.11 2.75
N ASP A 48 -6.30 -11.74 1.49
CA ASP A 48 -7.24 -12.00 0.42
C ASP A 48 -6.65 -13.07 -0.51
N VAL A 49 -7.18 -14.29 -0.44
CA VAL A 49 -6.71 -15.41 -1.26
C VAL A 49 -7.63 -15.57 -2.47
N THR A 50 -7.09 -15.45 -3.67
CA THR A 50 -7.84 -15.67 -4.92
C THR A 50 -6.97 -16.34 -5.99
N PRO A 51 -7.46 -17.43 -6.63
CA PRO A 51 -6.74 -18.10 -7.71
C PRO A 51 -6.65 -17.23 -8.98
N ALA A 52 -7.48 -16.18 -9.10
CA ALA A 52 -7.42 -15.20 -10.20
C ALA A 52 -6.05 -14.51 -10.31
N LEU A 53 -5.27 -14.45 -9.22
CA LEU A 53 -3.90 -13.93 -9.24
C LEU A 53 -2.88 -14.87 -9.90
N SER A 54 -3.25 -16.12 -10.16
CA SER A 54 -2.37 -17.13 -10.77
C SER A 54 -2.15 -16.85 -12.25
N ASN A 55 -3.18 -16.36 -12.93
CA ASN A 55 -3.15 -16.02 -14.36
C ASN A 55 -3.19 -14.51 -14.52
N LYS A 56 -2.03 -13.86 -14.51
CA LYS A 56 -1.97 -12.43 -14.82
C LYS A 56 -2.24 -12.27 -16.31
N PRO A 57 -3.31 -11.59 -16.76
CA PRO A 57 -3.39 -11.18 -18.16
C PRO A 57 -2.21 -10.25 -18.42
N ILE A 58 -1.25 -10.72 -19.22
CA ILE A 58 -0.09 -9.94 -19.61
C ILE A 58 -0.56 -9.05 -20.75
N LEU A 59 -0.89 -7.79 -20.44
CA LEU A 59 -1.11 -6.77 -21.46
C LEU A 59 0.16 -6.65 -22.32
N SER A 60 0.00 -6.42 -23.62
CA SER A 60 1.16 -6.26 -24.51
C SER A 60 1.98 -5.02 -24.12
N PRO A 61 3.28 -4.95 -24.49
CA PRO A 61 4.12 -3.79 -24.21
C PRO A 61 3.56 -2.44 -24.70
N GLU A 62 2.66 -2.45 -25.69
CA GLU A 62 2.03 -1.27 -26.28
C GLU A 62 0.65 -0.91 -25.68
N ASP A 63 0.16 -1.67 -24.69
CA ASP A 63 -1.20 -1.50 -24.17
C ASP A 63 -1.35 -0.20 -23.33
N PRO A 64 -2.30 0.69 -23.69
CA PRO A 64 -2.50 1.97 -23.00
C PRO A 64 -3.00 1.83 -21.54
N GLY A 65 -3.40 0.63 -21.09
CA GLY A 65 -3.98 0.36 -19.77
C GLY A 65 -3.03 0.40 -18.57
N ARG A 66 -1.76 0.78 -18.73
CA ARG A 66 -0.76 0.69 -17.66
C ARG A 66 -0.73 1.94 -16.75
N SER A 67 -1.69 2.11 -15.83
CA SER A 67 -1.47 2.98 -14.66
C SER A 67 -2.29 2.65 -13.39
N LYS A 68 -1.50 2.47 -12.31
CA LYS A 68 -1.67 2.65 -10.85
C LYS A 68 -2.71 1.84 -10.02
N PRO A 69 -2.29 1.25 -8.88
CA PRO A 69 -3.17 0.63 -7.89
C PRO A 69 -3.69 1.65 -6.85
N ILE A 70 -4.90 1.41 -6.34
CA ILE A 70 -5.52 2.08 -5.19
C ILE A 70 -5.91 0.98 -4.19
N GLY A 71 -5.71 1.22 -2.90
CA GLY A 71 -6.07 0.28 -1.84
C GLY A 71 -6.44 0.98 -0.52
N PRO A 72 -7.17 0.26 0.36
CA PRO A 72 -7.99 0.83 1.42
C PRO A 72 -7.29 0.71 2.77
N PHE A 73 -6.94 1.83 3.40
CA PHE A 73 -6.24 1.80 4.68
C PHE A 73 -6.99 2.60 5.73
N VAL A 74 -7.12 1.95 6.89
CA VAL A 74 -7.91 2.36 8.04
C VAL A 74 -7.39 3.68 8.60
N ASP A 75 -8.31 4.50 9.10
CA ASP A 75 -8.00 5.77 9.73
C ASP A 75 -7.10 5.60 10.97
N PRO A 76 -5.97 6.34 11.08
CA PRO A 76 -5.26 6.49 12.33
C PRO A 76 -6.13 7.25 13.35
N PRO A 77 -5.74 7.37 14.62
CA PRO A 77 -6.47 8.22 15.58
C PRO A 77 -6.56 9.69 15.14
N GLU A 78 -7.55 10.45 15.60
CA GLU A 78 -7.82 11.85 15.19
C GLU A 78 -6.75 12.87 15.66
N GLU A 79 -5.78 12.44 16.47
CA GLU A 79 -5.01 13.34 17.35
C GLU A 79 -3.71 13.87 16.75
N TRP A 80 -3.33 13.49 15.52
CA TRP A 80 -1.96 13.70 15.02
C TRP A 80 -1.85 14.75 13.91
N LEU A 81 -1.48 15.98 14.28
CA LEU A 81 -1.03 17.02 13.32
C LEU A 81 0.48 16.93 13.02
N ASP A 82 1.25 16.24 13.86
CA ASP A 82 2.67 15.97 13.67
C ASP A 82 2.93 14.63 12.94
N VAL A 83 4.17 14.44 12.48
CA VAL A 83 4.56 13.20 11.82
C VAL A 83 4.72 12.10 12.85
N GLU A 84 3.85 11.11 12.81
CA GLU A 84 4.00 9.88 13.59
C GLU A 84 5.07 8.99 12.97
N THR A 85 5.91 8.40 13.83
CA THR A 85 7.05 7.56 13.46
C THR A 85 7.14 6.24 14.23
N SER A 86 6.25 6.05 15.21
CA SER A 86 6.29 4.96 16.20
C SER A 86 4.90 4.38 16.48
N ILE A 87 4.12 4.12 15.42
CA ILE A 87 2.85 3.40 15.54
C ILE A 87 3.10 2.02 16.15
N SER A 88 2.40 1.72 17.25
CA SER A 88 2.52 0.45 17.95
C SER A 88 2.28 -0.75 17.03
N GLY A 89 3.15 -1.76 17.13
CA GLY A 89 3.08 -2.99 16.32
C GLY A 89 3.67 -2.87 14.91
N VAL A 90 4.01 -1.68 14.42
CA VAL A 90 4.67 -1.51 13.12
C VAL A 90 6.17 -1.81 13.26
N PRO A 91 6.74 -2.81 12.56
CA PRO A 91 8.08 -3.30 12.85
C PRO A 91 9.19 -2.63 12.02
N PHE A 92 8.88 -1.55 11.30
CA PHE A 92 9.79 -0.84 10.40
C PHE A 92 9.59 0.67 10.49
N VAL A 93 10.61 1.45 10.09
CA VAL A 93 10.56 2.90 10.00
C VAL A 93 9.44 3.33 9.05
N HIS A 94 8.59 4.23 9.51
CA HIS A 94 7.47 4.79 8.78
C HIS A 94 7.30 6.26 9.18
N PHE A 95 6.68 7.04 8.30
CA PHE A 95 6.34 8.43 8.56
C PHE A 95 4.89 8.65 8.14
N VAL A 96 4.02 9.03 9.07
CA VAL A 96 2.58 9.18 8.83
C VAL A 96 2.13 10.56 9.26
N VAL A 97 1.29 11.21 8.46
CA VAL A 97 0.69 12.52 8.78
C VAL A 97 -0.79 12.52 8.42
N ARG A 98 -1.63 13.12 9.26
CA ARG A 98 -3.03 13.38 8.91
C ARG A 98 -3.11 14.45 7.82
N LEU A 99 -4.10 14.30 6.94
CA LEU A 99 -4.50 15.30 5.97
C LEU A 99 -5.86 15.86 6.38
N PRO A 100 -5.95 17.17 6.69
CA PRO A 100 -7.25 17.81 6.91
C PRO A 100 -8.20 17.59 5.73
N GLU A 101 -9.49 17.37 6.00
CA GLU A 101 -10.52 17.06 4.98
C GLU A 101 -10.56 18.03 3.78
N LYS A 102 -10.10 19.27 3.98
CA LYS A 102 -10.09 20.34 2.96
C LYS A 102 -8.67 20.73 2.53
N SER A 103 -7.73 19.79 2.62
CA SER A 103 -6.36 20.01 2.18
C SER A 103 -6.31 20.34 0.69
N SER A 104 -5.77 21.50 0.37
CA SER A 104 -5.45 21.86 -1.02
C SER A 104 -4.32 20.98 -1.56
N SER A 105 -4.22 20.84 -2.87
CA SER A 105 -3.12 20.11 -3.53
C SER A 105 -1.74 20.60 -3.10
N LYS A 106 -1.61 21.91 -2.81
CA LYS A 106 -0.37 22.50 -2.28
C LYS A 106 -0.04 21.98 -0.89
N GLN A 107 -1.03 21.90 0.01
CA GLN A 107 -0.83 21.36 1.36
C GLN A 107 -0.47 19.87 1.34
N VAL A 108 -1.15 19.08 0.50
CA VAL A 108 -0.81 17.67 0.29
C VAL A 108 0.62 17.52 -0.23
N TYR A 109 1.01 18.32 -1.23
CA TYR A 109 2.37 18.30 -1.77
C TYR A 109 3.43 18.71 -0.75
N THR A 110 3.17 19.75 0.06
CA THR A 110 4.08 20.16 1.15
C THR A 110 4.31 19.02 2.15
N GLN A 111 3.25 18.29 2.54
CA GLN A 111 3.42 17.15 3.44
C GLN A 111 4.18 16.01 2.78
N TYR A 112 3.91 15.73 1.51
CA TYR A 112 4.68 14.75 0.74
C TYR A 112 6.18 15.07 0.72
N GLU A 113 6.57 16.31 0.43
CA GLU A 113 7.99 16.70 0.44
C GLU A 113 8.63 16.56 1.81
N ARG A 114 7.90 16.92 2.89
CA ARG A 114 8.35 16.74 4.27
C ARG A 114 8.64 15.28 4.58
N LEU A 115 7.68 14.39 4.32
CA LEU A 115 7.85 12.95 4.56
C LEU A 115 8.93 12.34 3.67
N LEU A 116 9.06 12.80 2.42
CA LEU A 116 10.09 12.34 1.48
C LEU A 116 11.50 12.69 1.96
N GLY A 117 11.69 13.88 2.53
CA GLY A 117 12.95 14.27 3.18
C GLY A 117 13.33 13.29 4.29
N MET A 118 12.41 13.03 5.21
CA MET A 118 12.61 12.09 6.32
C MET A 118 12.92 10.66 5.84
N ALA A 119 12.20 10.18 4.82
CA ALA A 119 12.44 8.86 4.23
C ALA A 119 13.83 8.76 3.57
N LYS A 120 14.26 9.79 2.84
CA LYS A 120 15.60 9.84 2.23
C LYS A 120 16.71 9.84 3.28
N ASP A 121 16.53 10.60 4.35
CA ASP A 121 17.51 10.65 5.45
C ASP A 121 17.62 9.30 6.15
N ALA A 122 16.49 8.63 6.42
CA ALA A 122 16.48 7.29 7.00
C ALA A 122 17.15 6.25 6.09
N LEU A 123 16.86 6.27 4.79
CA LEU A 123 17.49 5.38 3.81
C LEU A 123 19.01 5.61 3.74
N LYS A 124 19.44 6.87 3.72
CA LYS A 124 20.86 7.23 3.73
C LYS A 124 21.56 6.72 5.00
N ALA A 125 20.95 6.93 6.17
CA ALA A 125 21.50 6.47 7.44
C ALA A 125 21.61 4.93 7.50
N ALA A 126 20.62 4.22 6.94
CA ALA A 126 20.61 2.78 6.85
C ALA A 126 21.50 2.21 5.72
N HIS A 127 22.17 3.05 4.93
CA HIS A 127 22.89 2.66 3.70
C HIS A 127 22.01 1.80 2.77
N ALA A 128 20.71 2.12 2.73
CA ALA A 128 19.73 1.51 1.86
C ALA A 128 19.61 2.31 0.55
N GLY A 129 19.00 1.71 -0.47
CA GLY A 129 18.74 2.37 -1.76
C GLY A 129 17.78 3.56 -1.66
N THR A 130 17.16 3.96 -2.76
CA THR A 130 16.29 5.14 -2.80
C THR A 130 14.80 4.82 -2.85
N ASP A 131 14.44 3.54 -2.67
CA ASP A 131 13.07 3.06 -2.87
C ASP A 131 12.20 3.37 -1.65
N TYR A 132 10.94 3.72 -1.89
CA TYR A 132 9.95 3.96 -0.84
C TYR A 132 8.55 3.58 -1.33
N ASN A 133 7.64 3.39 -0.37
CA ASN A 133 6.20 3.35 -0.64
C ASN A 133 5.55 4.65 -0.20
N LEU A 134 4.65 5.17 -1.03
CA LEU A 134 3.71 6.23 -0.68
C LEU A 134 2.33 5.61 -0.55
N ILE A 135 1.68 5.85 0.57
CA ILE A 135 0.28 5.57 0.80
C ILE A 135 -0.42 6.90 0.98
N LEU A 136 -1.53 7.11 0.28
CA LEU A 136 -2.29 8.35 0.31
C LEU A 136 -3.78 8.02 0.28
N VAL A 137 -4.50 8.42 1.32
CA VAL A 137 -5.96 8.37 1.43
C VAL A 137 -6.48 9.77 1.77
N SER A 138 -7.80 9.93 1.89
CA SER A 138 -8.43 11.24 2.13
C SER A 138 -7.95 11.90 3.43
N GLU A 139 -7.68 11.09 4.44
CA GLU A 139 -7.49 11.54 5.81
C GLU A 139 -6.03 11.49 6.26
N TRP A 140 -5.14 10.84 5.51
CA TRP A 140 -3.72 10.73 5.86
C TRP A 140 -2.80 10.32 4.70
N MET A 141 -1.50 10.55 4.90
CA MET A 141 -0.43 10.14 4.02
C MET A 141 0.65 9.40 4.82
N ALA A 142 1.21 8.34 4.25
CA ALA A 142 2.37 7.66 4.80
C ALA A 142 3.48 7.48 3.77
N LEU A 143 4.73 7.64 4.21
CA LEU A 143 5.90 7.15 3.50
C LEU A 143 6.61 6.07 4.30
N ILE A 144 6.97 4.99 3.60
CA ILE A 144 7.71 3.86 4.16
C ILE A 144 9.00 3.69 3.34
N PRO A 145 10.18 4.00 3.89
CA PRO A 145 11.46 3.69 3.23
C PRO A 145 11.63 2.18 3.06
N ARG A 146 12.02 1.75 1.85
CA ARG A 146 12.15 0.35 1.47
C ARG A 146 13.60 -0.02 1.20
N ARG A 147 14.04 -1.17 1.73
CA ARG A 147 15.39 -1.70 1.50
C ARG A 147 15.44 -2.93 0.59
N ARG A 148 14.31 -3.62 0.44
CA ARG A 148 14.17 -4.82 -0.40
C ARG A 148 12.82 -4.83 -1.10
N LYS A 149 12.79 -5.32 -2.34
CA LYS A 149 11.56 -5.47 -3.13
C LYS A 149 10.63 -6.58 -2.64
N GLY A 150 11.17 -7.58 -1.94
CA GLY A 150 10.47 -8.82 -1.64
C GLY A 150 11.27 -9.77 -0.75
N TRP A 151 10.63 -10.87 -0.35
CA TRP A 151 11.19 -11.95 0.46
C TRP A 151 10.88 -13.28 -0.22
N GLY A 152 11.90 -14.10 -0.50
CA GLY A 152 11.74 -15.30 -1.33
C GLY A 152 11.13 -14.96 -2.70
N SER A 153 10.04 -15.63 -3.06
CA SER A 153 9.26 -15.37 -4.28
C SER A 153 8.20 -14.27 -4.12
N PHE A 154 7.97 -13.80 -2.90
CA PHE A 154 6.97 -12.77 -2.61
C PHE A 154 7.54 -11.36 -2.89
N ILE A 155 6.90 -10.61 -3.79
CA ILE A 155 7.25 -9.21 -4.08
C ILE A 155 6.24 -8.32 -3.35
N ALA A 156 6.74 -7.44 -2.49
CA ALA A 156 5.93 -6.61 -1.61
C ALA A 156 5.81 -5.18 -2.14
N ASN A 157 4.58 -4.70 -2.27
CA ASN A 157 4.26 -3.31 -2.60
C ASN A 157 3.79 -2.53 -1.36
N ALA A 158 3.31 -1.30 -1.57
CA ALA A 158 2.80 -0.43 -0.51
C ALA A 158 1.70 -1.09 0.34
N ALA A 159 0.73 -1.75 -0.29
CA ALA A 159 -0.40 -2.38 0.39
C ALA A 159 0.05 -3.49 1.35
N ASN A 160 1.06 -4.26 0.95
CA ASN A 160 1.60 -5.32 1.80
C ASN A 160 2.27 -4.76 3.05
N MET A 161 2.93 -3.59 2.95
CA MET A 161 3.60 -2.97 4.10
C MET A 161 2.62 -2.51 5.17
N VAL A 162 1.38 -2.17 4.80
CA VAL A 162 0.32 -1.73 5.71
C VAL A 162 -0.71 -2.84 6.00
N GLY A 163 -0.34 -4.10 5.77
CA GLY A 163 -1.13 -5.26 6.22
C GLY A 163 -2.17 -5.80 5.25
N SER A 164 -2.25 -5.29 4.01
CA SER A 164 -3.13 -5.86 2.98
C SER A 164 -2.35 -6.80 2.05
N LEU A 165 -2.64 -8.09 2.13
CA LEU A 165 -1.94 -9.14 1.39
C LEU A 165 -2.88 -9.91 0.46
N TRP A 166 -2.64 -9.75 -0.84
CA TRP A 166 -3.32 -10.49 -1.89
C TRP A 166 -2.46 -11.67 -2.33
N LEU A 167 -2.96 -12.88 -2.11
CA LEU A 167 -2.21 -14.13 -2.26
C LEU A 167 -2.87 -15.09 -3.23
N ARG A 168 -2.06 -15.94 -3.87
CA ARG A 168 -2.53 -16.93 -4.84
C ARG A 168 -3.11 -18.19 -4.19
N SER A 169 -2.66 -18.51 -2.98
CA SER A 169 -3.05 -19.74 -2.28
C SER A 169 -3.03 -19.56 -0.75
N GLU A 170 -3.79 -20.42 -0.07
CA GLU A 170 -3.75 -20.50 1.40
C GLU A 170 -2.41 -21.05 1.90
N GLU A 171 -1.75 -21.91 1.13
CA GLU A 171 -0.41 -22.40 1.45
C GLU A 171 0.61 -21.25 1.56
N GLN A 172 0.55 -20.27 0.65
CA GLN A 172 1.39 -19.07 0.72
C GLN A 172 1.08 -18.26 1.98
N ARG A 173 -0.19 -18.11 2.36
CA ARG A 173 -0.58 -17.45 3.60
C ARG A 173 0.03 -18.16 4.81
N ASP A 174 -0.12 -19.48 4.85
CA ASP A 174 0.31 -20.30 5.98
C ASP A 174 1.83 -20.30 6.12
N ASP A 175 2.57 -20.27 5.00
CA ASP A 175 4.02 -20.08 4.98
C ASP A 175 4.43 -18.72 5.57
N MET A 176 3.77 -17.64 5.15
CA MET A 176 4.03 -16.29 5.71
C MET A 176 3.74 -16.21 7.21
N LEU A 177 2.70 -16.89 7.69
CA LEU A 177 2.39 -16.96 9.12
C LEU A 177 3.46 -17.75 9.90
N LYS A 178 3.94 -18.88 9.36
CA LYS A 178 5.05 -19.65 9.95
C LYS A 178 6.34 -18.84 10.02
N HIS A 179 6.63 -18.04 8.99
CA HIS A 179 7.82 -17.21 8.90
C HIS A 179 7.74 -15.88 9.67
N ARG A 180 6.74 -15.71 10.55
CA ARG A 180 6.54 -14.51 11.37
C ARG A 180 6.48 -13.26 10.50
N ILE A 181 5.34 -13.06 9.84
CA ILE A 181 5.05 -11.97 8.91
C ILE A 181 5.59 -10.57 9.31
N LEU A 182 5.65 -10.23 10.60
CA LEU A 182 6.23 -8.99 11.08
C LEU A 182 7.75 -8.89 10.87
N ASP A 183 8.48 -9.98 11.06
CA ASP A 183 9.91 -10.05 10.78
C ASP A 183 10.15 -9.89 9.28
N MET A 184 9.31 -10.52 8.44
CA MET A 184 9.35 -10.31 6.99
C MET A 184 9.11 -8.83 6.62
N LEU A 185 8.10 -8.17 7.18
CA LEU A 185 7.87 -6.73 6.90
C LEU A 185 9.03 -5.84 7.37
N ALA A 186 9.62 -6.14 8.54
CA ALA A 186 10.85 -5.47 9.00
C ALA A 186 12.03 -5.69 8.04
N GLU A 187 12.07 -6.84 7.36
CA GLU A 187 13.06 -7.13 6.33
C GLU A 187 12.88 -6.33 5.03
N LEU A 188 11.65 -5.95 4.72
CA LEU A 188 11.31 -5.20 3.53
C LEU A 188 11.50 -3.68 3.71
N GLY A 189 11.20 -3.17 4.90
CA GLY A 189 11.48 -1.79 5.33
C GLY A 189 12.80 -1.67 6.10
N ILE A 190 13.09 -0.51 6.67
CA ILE A 190 14.20 -0.36 7.65
C ILE A 190 13.67 -0.86 9.01
N PRO A 191 14.25 -1.89 9.65
CA PRO A 191 13.77 -2.37 10.95
C PRO A 191 13.80 -1.27 12.01
N LEU A 192 12.74 -1.16 12.82
CA LEU A 192 12.86 -0.45 14.10
C LEU A 192 13.68 -1.30 15.06
N GLN A 193 14.54 -0.66 15.85
CA GLN A 193 15.21 -1.36 16.94
C GLN A 193 14.12 -1.80 17.93
N ARG A 194 14.00 -3.11 18.13
CA ARG A 194 13.11 -3.67 19.17
C ARG A 194 13.72 -3.29 20.52
N THR A 195 13.06 -2.40 21.26
CA THR A 195 13.28 -2.22 22.69
C THR A 195 12.79 -3.43 23.47
#